data_AF-A0A498K1S5-F1
#
_entry.id   AF-A0A498K1S5-F1
#
_cell.length_a   1.000
_cell.length_b   1.000
_cell.length_c   1.000
_cell.angle_alpha   90.00
_cell.angle_beta   90.00
_cell.angle_gamma   90.00
#
_symmetry.space_group_name_H-M   'P 1'
#
loop_
_entity.id
_entity.type
_entity.pdbx_description
1 polymer ?
#
loop_
_entity_poly.entity_id
_entity_poly.type
_entity_poly.pdbx_seq_one_letter_code
_entity_poly.pdbx_strand_id
1 'polypeptide(L)'
;MATQTIEGSSRYGRPKRTNAWSLLKSLNSEYGKPFLDLLKIFGIHLFLSGVACFCFGAFHVTGLFGLGIWVSNPYGLTGRVQFVNPAWGYFQQEIYGRIGAGLVENQSLSKARSEIPKKLAFYDYIGNNSAKGGGLFRAGSMDNGDGIIVRLLGHLIFRDKEGRKTFCTSYAYFFLNISSCFGKPRHNC
;
A
#
# COMPACT_ATOMS: atom_id res chain seq x y z
N MET A 1 -48.00 -23.87 -66.58
CA MET A 1 -47.53 -22.93 -65.56
C MET A 1 -47.26 -23.76 -64.31
N ALA A 2 -46.01 -24.18 -64.09
CA ALA A 2 -45.60 -25.01 -62.96
C ALA A 2 -44.49 -24.26 -62.22
N THR A 3 -44.84 -23.75 -61.05
CA THR A 3 -44.01 -22.91 -60.19
C THR A 3 -42.94 -23.75 -59.50
N GLN A 4 -41.68 -23.35 -59.60
CA GLN A 4 -40.60 -23.86 -58.77
C GLN A 4 -40.61 -23.09 -57.44
N THR A 5 -40.67 -23.79 -56.31
CA THR A 5 -40.42 -23.23 -54.98
C THR A 5 -39.08 -23.75 -54.48
N ILE A 6 -38.07 -22.86 -54.54
CA ILE A 6 -36.80 -23.00 -53.83
C ILE A 6 -36.99 -22.30 -52.47
N GLU A 7 -37.06 -23.05 -51.37
CA GLU A 7 -37.00 -22.46 -50.03
C GLU A 7 -35.72 -22.88 -49.30
N GLY A 8 -34.75 -21.96 -49.33
CA GLY A 8 -34.16 -21.37 -48.13
C GLY A 8 -33.50 -22.29 -47.10
N SER A 9 -32.20 -22.51 -47.28
CA SER A 9 -31.28 -22.93 -46.21
C SER A 9 -31.28 -21.91 -45.06
N SER A 10 -31.96 -22.21 -43.95
CA SER A 10 -31.84 -21.43 -42.72
C SER A 10 -30.71 -21.98 -41.84
N ARG A 11 -29.50 -21.44 -42.02
CA ARG A 11 -28.40 -21.59 -41.06
C ARG A 11 -28.65 -20.70 -39.84
N TYR A 12 -29.60 -21.08 -38.99
CA TYR A 12 -29.67 -20.58 -37.61
C TYR A 12 -29.31 -21.71 -36.64
N GLY A 13 -28.00 -21.97 -36.52
CA GLY A 13 -27.47 -22.77 -35.44
C GLY A 13 -27.70 -22.05 -34.12
N ARG A 14 -28.63 -22.56 -33.28
CA ARG A 14 -28.73 -22.16 -31.88
C ARG A 14 -27.32 -22.21 -31.26
N PRO A 15 -26.90 -21.21 -30.46
CA PRO A 15 -25.63 -21.31 -29.75
C PRO A 15 -25.69 -22.58 -28.91
N LYS A 16 -24.79 -23.54 -29.19
CA LYS A 16 -24.67 -24.78 -28.42
C LYS A 16 -24.44 -24.37 -26.97
N ARG A 17 -25.50 -24.43 -26.16
CA ARG A 17 -25.43 -24.34 -24.70
C ARG A 17 -24.32 -25.30 -24.31
N THR A 18 -23.21 -24.78 -23.76
CA THR A 18 -22.10 -25.64 -23.35
C THR A 18 -22.69 -26.68 -22.41
N ASN A 19 -22.61 -27.93 -22.82
CA ASN A 19 -23.15 -29.08 -22.12
C ASN A 19 -22.23 -29.43 -20.94
N ALA A 20 -21.89 -28.45 -20.10
CA ALA A 20 -21.25 -28.67 -18.81
C ALA A 20 -22.07 -29.67 -17.97
N TRP A 21 -23.40 -29.63 -18.13
CA TRP A 21 -24.35 -30.60 -17.61
C TRP A 21 -24.10 -32.05 -18.05
N SER A 22 -23.54 -32.28 -19.24
CA SER A 22 -23.20 -33.64 -19.68
C SER A 22 -21.94 -34.19 -19.02
N LEU A 23 -21.02 -33.32 -18.61
CA LEU A 23 -19.80 -33.71 -17.87
C LEU A 23 -20.13 -34.08 -16.43
N LEU A 24 -21.06 -33.36 -15.79
CA LEU A 24 -21.57 -33.68 -14.46
C LEU A 24 -22.34 -35.01 -14.41
N LYS A 25 -22.88 -35.49 -15.54
CA LYS A 25 -23.58 -36.78 -15.62
C LYS A 25 -22.66 -37.96 -15.29
N SER A 26 -21.35 -37.84 -15.57
CA SER A 26 -20.33 -38.85 -15.28
C SER A 26 -19.90 -38.90 -13.81
N LEU A 27 -20.23 -37.87 -13.01
CA LEU A 27 -19.92 -37.80 -11.58
C LEU A 27 -21.06 -38.34 -10.68
N ASN A 28 -22.17 -38.81 -11.28
CA ASN A 28 -23.34 -39.30 -10.56
C ASN A 28 -23.33 -40.82 -10.44
N SER A 29 -23.10 -41.30 -9.22
CA SER A 29 -23.47 -42.66 -8.83
C SER A 29 -24.70 -42.62 -7.92
N GLU A 30 -25.61 -43.56 -8.19
CA GLU A 30 -26.76 -44.04 -7.40
C GLU A 30 -28.20 -43.65 -7.77
N TYR A 31 -28.58 -42.41 -8.10
CA TYR A 31 -30.04 -42.10 -8.26
C TYR A 31 -30.45 -41.15 -9.41
N GLY A 32 -29.59 -40.91 -10.41
CA GLY A 32 -29.91 -40.06 -11.58
C GLY A 32 -30.10 -38.57 -11.26
N LYS A 33 -29.93 -38.15 -10.01
CA LYS A 33 -29.85 -36.76 -9.57
C LYS A 33 -28.38 -36.35 -9.38
N PRO A 34 -27.99 -35.10 -9.71
CA PRO A 34 -26.67 -34.61 -9.41
C PRO A 34 -26.39 -34.67 -7.90
N PHE A 35 -25.43 -35.49 -7.48
CA PHE A 35 -24.99 -35.58 -6.08
C PHE A 35 -23.53 -35.16 -6.00
N LEU A 36 -23.28 -34.12 -5.21
CA LEU A 36 -21.97 -33.53 -5.02
C LEU A 36 -21.58 -33.78 -3.56
N ASP A 37 -20.58 -34.62 -3.32
CA ASP A 37 -20.09 -34.85 -1.96
C ASP A 37 -19.22 -33.66 -1.53
N LEU A 38 -19.87 -32.69 -0.87
CA LEU A 38 -19.25 -31.44 -0.45
C LEU A 38 -18.05 -31.69 0.49
N LEU A 39 -18.09 -32.73 1.33
CA LEU A 39 -17.00 -33.01 2.27
C LEU A 39 -15.77 -33.54 1.53
N LYS A 40 -15.96 -34.44 0.56
CA LYS A 40 -14.87 -34.90 -0.30
C LYS A 40 -14.30 -33.76 -1.16
N ILE A 41 -15.16 -32.91 -1.70
CA ILE A 41 -14.73 -31.78 -2.53
C ILE A 41 -13.99 -30.74 -1.70
N PHE A 42 -14.48 -30.42 -0.52
CA PHE A 42 -13.78 -29.55 0.42
C PHE A 42 -12.41 -30.11 0.78
N GLY A 43 -12.31 -31.42 1.05
CA GLY A 43 -11.03 -32.10 1.31
C GLY A 43 -10.03 -31.96 0.15
N ILE A 44 -10.49 -32.15 -1.09
CA ILE A 44 -9.64 -31.98 -2.29
C ILE A 44 -9.15 -30.54 -2.43
N HIS A 45 -10.04 -29.54 -2.25
CA HIS A 45 -9.67 -28.13 -2.35
C HIS A 45 -8.68 -27.74 -1.26
N LEU A 46 -8.93 -28.16 -0.01
CA LEU A 46 -8.06 -27.87 1.12
C LEU A 46 -6.68 -28.49 0.93
N PHE A 47 -6.62 -29.73 0.45
CA PHE A 47 -5.35 -30.40 0.15
C PHE A 47 -4.58 -29.66 -0.94
N LEU A 48 -5.24 -29.28 -2.04
CA LEU A 48 -4.60 -28.57 -3.14
C LEU A 48 -4.13 -27.15 -2.74
N SER A 49 -4.93 -26.43 -1.94
CA SER A 49 -4.53 -25.15 -1.35
C SER A 49 -3.35 -25.31 -0.38
N GLY A 50 -3.30 -26.39 0.39
CA GLY A 50 -2.17 -26.72 1.25
C GLY A 50 -0.88 -26.94 0.48
N VAL A 51 -0.92 -27.76 -0.59
CA VAL A 51 0.23 -28.00 -1.48
C VAL A 51 0.66 -26.69 -2.15
N ALA A 52 -0.28 -25.88 -2.66
CA ALA A 52 0.03 -24.60 -3.28
C ALA A 52 0.69 -23.62 -2.28
N CYS A 53 0.17 -23.52 -1.06
CA CYS A 53 0.73 -22.70 0.01
C CYS A 53 2.16 -23.14 0.38
N PHE A 54 2.37 -24.45 0.53
CA PHE A 54 3.70 -25.01 0.81
C PHE A 54 4.70 -24.68 -0.29
N CYS A 55 4.35 -24.92 -1.56
CA CYS A 55 5.24 -24.61 -2.69
C CYS A 55 5.54 -23.11 -2.79
N PHE A 56 4.56 -22.25 -2.55
CA PHE A 56 4.77 -20.80 -2.53
C PHE A 56 5.77 -20.41 -1.43
N GLY A 57 5.60 -20.91 -0.20
CA GLY A 57 6.53 -20.65 0.89
C GLY A 57 7.93 -21.21 0.62
N ALA A 58 8.01 -22.51 0.34
CA ALA A 58 9.28 -23.25 0.27
C ALA A 58 10.14 -22.93 -0.95
N PHE A 59 9.53 -22.51 -2.07
CA PHE A 59 10.26 -22.26 -3.31
C PHE A 59 10.24 -20.80 -3.75
N HIS A 60 9.09 -20.12 -3.63
CA HIS A 60 8.97 -18.73 -4.08
C HIS A 60 9.49 -17.75 -3.02
N VAL A 61 9.01 -17.83 -1.78
CA VAL A 61 9.37 -16.88 -0.72
C VAL A 61 10.83 -17.02 -0.28
N THR A 62 11.33 -18.26 -0.15
CA THR A 62 12.74 -18.53 0.23
C THR A 62 13.74 -18.19 -0.86
N GLY A 63 13.29 -17.96 -2.11
CA GLY A 63 14.17 -17.71 -3.25
C GLY A 63 14.91 -18.93 -3.77
N LEU A 64 14.58 -20.15 -3.32
CA LEU A 64 15.27 -21.38 -3.75
C LEU A 64 15.05 -21.69 -5.24
N PHE A 65 13.83 -21.47 -5.73
CA PHE A 65 13.48 -21.61 -7.16
C PHE A 65 12.62 -20.43 -7.68
N GLY A 66 12.40 -19.41 -6.85
CA GLY A 66 11.65 -18.20 -7.21
C GLY A 66 12.45 -16.92 -6.95
N LEU A 67 11.87 -15.78 -7.29
CA LEU A 67 12.52 -14.47 -7.19
C LEU A 67 12.56 -13.90 -5.76
N GLY A 68 12.02 -14.63 -4.76
CA GLY A 68 11.88 -14.15 -3.39
C GLY A 68 10.74 -13.16 -3.22
N ILE A 69 10.67 -12.56 -2.03
CA ILE A 69 9.77 -11.46 -1.70
C ILE A 69 10.53 -10.14 -1.60
N TRP A 70 9.79 -9.04 -1.68
CA TRP A 70 10.36 -7.71 -1.49
C TRP A 70 10.80 -7.51 -0.03
N VAL A 71 12.03 -7.04 0.18
CA VAL A 71 12.58 -6.69 1.50
C VAL A 71 13.03 -5.24 1.49
N SER A 72 12.66 -4.48 2.53
CA SER A 72 13.06 -3.08 2.70
C SER A 72 13.75 -2.86 4.05
N ASN A 73 14.57 -1.81 4.14
CA ASN A 73 15.04 -1.36 5.44
C ASN A 73 13.88 -0.78 6.30
N PRO A 74 14.08 -0.60 7.62
CA PRO A 74 13.03 -0.11 8.53
C PRO A 74 12.44 1.26 8.18
N TYR A 75 13.13 2.03 7.33
CA TYR A 75 12.73 3.38 6.90
C TYR A 75 12.24 3.40 5.44
N GLY A 76 12.07 2.24 4.81
CA GLY A 76 11.64 2.10 3.43
C GLY A 76 12.54 2.83 2.42
N LEU A 77 13.80 3.16 2.75
CA LEU A 77 14.64 3.96 1.85
C LEU A 77 15.04 3.15 0.61
N THR A 78 15.35 1.87 0.79
CA THR A 78 15.81 0.95 -0.26
C THR A 78 14.74 -0.06 -0.70
N GLY A 79 13.51 -0.01 -0.17
CA GLY A 79 12.40 -0.86 -0.61
C GLY A 79 10.99 -0.28 -0.36
N ARG A 80 9.97 -0.56 -1.18
CA ARG A 80 8.53 -0.20 -1.00
C ARG A 80 7.68 -1.47 -1.01
N VAL A 81 6.69 -1.71 -0.15
CA VAL A 81 5.47 -0.93 0.15
C VAL A 81 5.26 -0.87 1.66
N GLN A 82 4.89 0.30 2.20
CA GLN A 82 4.24 0.44 3.50
C GLN A 82 3.32 1.67 3.55
N PHE A 83 2.19 1.51 4.25
CA PHE A 83 1.52 2.57 5.01
C PHE A 83 1.61 2.22 6.49
N VAL A 84 2.58 2.81 7.17
CA VAL A 84 2.61 2.86 8.63
C VAL A 84 2.11 4.24 9.00
N ASN A 85 1.13 4.31 9.91
CA ASN A 85 0.61 5.56 10.46
C ASN A 85 1.44 5.84 11.74
N PRO A 86 2.49 6.67 11.67
CA PRO A 86 3.30 6.93 12.86
C PRO A 86 2.50 7.91 13.70
N ALA A 87 1.75 7.42 14.68
CA ALA A 87 1.06 8.31 15.62
C ALA A 87 2.05 9.23 16.35
N TRP A 88 3.35 8.90 16.36
CA TRP A 88 4.44 9.63 17.00
C TRP A 88 5.60 9.82 16.03
N GLY A 89 6.29 10.96 16.07
CA GLY A 89 7.32 11.42 15.12
C GLY A 89 8.55 10.52 14.92
N TYR A 90 8.33 9.32 14.39
CA TYR A 90 9.32 8.27 14.16
C TYR A 90 10.38 8.70 13.14
N PHE A 91 9.96 9.25 12.00
CA PHE A 91 10.86 9.77 10.99
C PHE A 91 11.60 11.02 11.49
N GLN A 92 10.90 11.92 12.19
CA GLN A 92 11.51 13.06 12.86
C GLN A 92 12.61 12.63 13.87
N GLN A 93 12.36 11.62 14.70
CA GLN A 93 13.34 11.12 15.68
C GLN A 93 14.57 10.53 14.98
N GLU A 94 14.39 9.76 13.92
CA GLU A 94 15.49 9.25 13.09
C GLU A 94 16.31 10.39 12.46
N ILE A 95 15.65 11.41 11.91
CA ILE A 95 16.32 12.59 11.34
C ILE A 95 17.15 13.29 12.40
N TYR A 96 16.61 13.51 13.60
CA TYR A 96 17.36 14.10 14.71
C TYR A 96 18.52 13.21 15.18
N GLY A 97 18.34 11.89 15.19
CA GLY A 97 19.40 10.92 15.50
C GLY A 97 20.57 11.03 14.52
N ARG A 98 20.30 11.09 13.22
CA ARG A 98 21.33 11.26 12.17
C ARG A 98 22.04 12.60 12.26
N ILE A 99 21.30 13.68 12.49
CA ILE A 99 21.89 15.01 12.68
C ILE A 99 22.76 15.02 13.93
N GLY A 100 22.30 14.40 15.03
CA GLY A 100 23.05 14.27 16.27
C GLY A 100 24.36 13.51 16.07
N ALA A 101 24.34 12.38 15.36
CA ALA A 101 25.54 11.61 15.02
C ALA A 101 26.54 12.44 14.19
N GLY A 102 26.07 13.15 13.15
CA GLY A 102 26.95 14.02 12.35
C GLY A 102 27.57 15.17 13.17
N LEU A 103 26.83 15.71 14.14
CA LEU A 103 27.37 16.73 15.06
C LEU A 103 28.45 16.16 16.00
N VAL A 104 28.30 14.93 16.48
CA VAL A 104 29.31 14.23 17.29
C VAL A 104 30.59 13.98 16.47
N GLU A 105 30.44 13.75 15.17
CA GLU A 105 31.56 13.62 14.22
C GLU A 105 32.20 14.97 13.81
N ASN A 106 31.94 16.05 14.56
CA ASN A 106 32.43 17.41 14.29
C ASN A 106 32.01 17.99 12.92
N GLN A 107 30.92 17.52 12.32
CA GLN A 107 30.39 18.11 11.11
C GLN A 107 29.66 19.43 11.41
N SER A 108 29.65 20.35 10.43
CA SER A 108 28.82 21.54 10.54
C SER A 108 27.32 21.18 10.44
N LEU A 109 26.48 21.90 11.17
CA LEU A 109 25.03 21.64 11.21
C LEU A 109 24.35 21.75 9.83
N SER A 110 24.87 22.60 8.94
CA SER A 110 24.41 22.67 7.56
C SER A 110 24.78 21.41 6.77
N LYS A 111 25.99 20.89 6.97
CA LYS A 111 26.48 19.67 6.32
C LYS A 111 25.68 18.45 6.75
N ALA A 112 25.54 18.21 8.05
CA ALA A 112 24.79 17.08 8.58
C ALA A 112 23.33 17.04 8.10
N ARG A 113 22.71 18.22 7.91
CA ARG A 113 21.35 18.34 7.36
C ARG A 113 21.27 18.08 5.86
N SER A 114 22.29 18.49 5.11
CA SER A 114 22.34 18.27 3.66
C SER A 114 22.54 16.79 3.31
N GLU A 115 23.12 16.01 4.22
CA GLU A 115 23.34 14.57 4.06
C GLU A 115 22.07 13.74 4.32
N ILE A 116 21.01 14.33 4.86
CA ILE A 116 19.75 13.62 5.11
C ILE A 116 19.09 13.22 3.78
N PRO A 117 18.74 11.93 3.59
CA PRO A 117 18.10 11.48 2.37
C PRO A 117 16.74 12.17 2.19
N LYS A 118 16.53 12.78 1.01
CA LYS A 118 15.28 13.50 0.66
C LYS A 118 14.02 12.64 0.84
N LYS A 119 14.13 11.33 0.58
CA LYS A 119 13.04 10.36 0.77
C LYS A 119 12.62 10.22 2.23
N LEU A 120 13.57 10.29 3.18
CA LEU A 120 13.28 10.25 4.61
C LEU A 120 12.58 11.52 5.07
N ALA A 121 13.07 12.68 4.62
CA ALA A 121 12.43 13.96 4.88
C ALA A 121 11.01 14.02 4.30
N PHE A 122 10.78 13.36 3.16
CA PHE A 122 9.45 13.23 2.58
C PHE A 122 8.53 12.35 3.42
N TYR A 123 9.02 11.25 4.01
CA TYR A 123 8.18 10.43 4.92
C TYR A 123 7.75 11.16 6.20
N ASP A 124 8.50 12.16 6.65
CA ASP A 124 8.13 13.01 7.79
C ASP A 124 7.07 14.08 7.45
N TYR A 125 6.65 14.18 6.18
CA TYR A 125 5.65 15.13 5.75
C TYR A 125 4.22 14.66 6.06
N ILE A 126 3.43 15.50 6.73
CA ILE A 126 2.07 15.15 7.18
C ILE A 126 1.08 14.86 6.04
N GLY A 127 1.28 15.41 4.84
CA GLY A 127 0.42 15.11 3.69
C GLY A 127 0.49 13.65 3.27
N ASN A 128 1.59 12.96 3.59
CA ASN A 128 1.74 11.52 3.37
C ASN A 128 1.02 10.65 4.40
N ASN A 129 0.41 11.25 5.42
CA ASN A 129 -0.36 10.47 6.37
C ASN A 129 -1.71 10.06 5.75
N SER A 130 -1.93 8.74 5.63
CA SER A 130 -3.20 8.17 5.17
C SER A 130 -4.41 8.60 6.00
N ALA A 131 -4.23 8.91 7.30
CA ALA A 131 -5.31 9.39 8.18
C ALA A 131 -5.70 10.85 7.91
N LYS A 132 -4.90 11.58 7.13
CA LYS A 132 -5.18 12.97 6.71
C LYS A 132 -5.74 13.05 5.29
N GLY A 133 -5.95 11.90 4.64
CA GLY A 133 -6.61 11.77 3.36
C GLY A 133 -7.99 12.45 3.38
N GLY A 134 -8.30 13.13 2.28
CA GLY A 134 -9.30 14.19 2.15
C GLY A 134 -10.79 13.86 2.35
N GLY A 135 -11.16 13.01 3.31
CA GLY A 135 -12.56 12.65 3.56
C GLY A 135 -13.14 11.73 2.48
N LEU A 136 -14.29 11.13 2.80
CA LEU A 136 -14.92 10.06 2.01
C LEU A 136 -15.13 10.39 0.53
N PHE A 137 -15.23 11.68 0.19
CA PHE A 137 -15.55 12.15 -1.16
C PHE A 137 -14.40 12.81 -1.91
N ARG A 138 -13.18 12.82 -1.35
CA ARG A 138 -12.01 13.20 -2.15
C ARG A 138 -11.40 11.97 -2.80
N ALA A 139 -11.85 11.74 -4.03
CA ALA A 139 -11.32 10.71 -4.91
C ALA A 139 -10.12 11.23 -5.72
N GLY A 140 -9.22 10.32 -6.08
CA GLY A 140 -8.04 10.61 -6.90
C GLY A 140 -6.73 10.37 -6.16
N SER A 141 -5.62 10.63 -6.85
CA SER A 141 -4.28 10.53 -6.26
C SER A 141 -4.02 11.66 -5.27
N MET A 142 -3.04 11.46 -4.37
CA MET A 142 -2.56 12.53 -3.49
C MET A 142 -2.06 13.74 -4.28
N ASP A 143 -1.47 13.52 -5.47
CA ASP A 143 -1.00 14.58 -6.35
C ASP A 143 -2.09 15.61 -6.73
N ASN A 144 -3.38 15.22 -6.72
CA ASN A 144 -4.49 16.14 -6.97
C ASN A 144 -4.84 17.02 -5.75
N GLY A 145 -4.37 16.66 -4.56
CA GLY A 145 -4.62 17.37 -3.31
C GLY A 145 -3.55 18.41 -3.01
N ASP A 146 -2.32 17.96 -2.74
CA ASP A 146 -1.18 18.79 -2.36
C ASP A 146 -0.21 19.10 -3.52
N GLY A 147 -0.40 18.47 -4.67
CA GLY A 147 0.42 18.68 -5.86
C GLY A 147 1.61 17.73 -5.95
N ILE A 148 2.36 17.84 -7.05
CA ILE A 148 3.57 17.04 -7.28
C ILE A 148 4.77 17.72 -6.62
N ILE A 149 5.50 16.96 -5.80
CA ILE A 149 6.65 17.48 -5.06
C ILE A 149 7.87 17.59 -5.98
N VAL A 150 8.39 18.81 -6.09
CA VAL A 150 9.54 19.12 -6.93
C VAL A 150 10.86 18.98 -6.16
N ARG A 151 10.92 19.52 -4.93
CA ARG A 151 12.17 19.57 -4.14
C ARG A 151 11.94 19.85 -2.67
N LEU A 152 12.82 19.33 -1.83
CA LEU A 152 12.95 19.70 -0.42
C LEU A 152 13.68 21.05 -0.29
N LEU A 153 13.07 22.02 0.40
CA LEU A 153 13.65 23.36 0.61
C LEU A 153 14.66 23.43 1.77
N GLY A 154 14.76 22.37 2.58
CA GLY A 154 15.62 22.30 3.75
C GLY A 154 14.84 22.41 5.05
N HIS A 155 15.56 22.33 6.17
CA HIS A 155 14.97 22.38 7.51
C HIS A 155 14.96 23.82 8.04
N LEU A 156 13.77 24.33 8.29
CA LEU A 156 13.55 25.68 8.83
C LEU A 156 14.00 25.76 10.30
N ILE A 157 14.68 26.86 10.65
CA ILE A 157 14.97 27.18 12.05
C ILE A 157 14.27 28.50 12.36
N PHE A 158 13.35 28.45 13.31
CA PHE A 158 12.74 29.65 13.86
C PHE A 158 13.57 30.13 15.05
N ARG A 159 13.79 31.44 15.13
CA ARG A 159 14.42 32.09 16.27
C ARG A 159 13.53 33.23 16.75
N ASP A 160 13.43 33.39 18.06
CA ASP A 160 12.80 34.58 18.65
C ASP A 160 13.72 35.81 18.55
N LYS A 161 13.21 36.96 19.01
CA LYS A 161 13.97 38.22 19.04
C LYS A 161 15.22 38.13 19.92
N GLU A 162 15.23 37.22 20.90
CA GLU A 162 16.38 36.91 21.76
C GLU A 162 17.34 35.87 21.16
N GLY A 163 17.10 35.38 19.94
CA GLY A 163 17.95 34.42 19.24
C GLY A 163 17.80 32.96 19.70
N ARG A 164 16.85 32.64 20.58
CA ARG A 164 16.55 31.28 21.03
C ARG A 164 15.79 30.53 19.96
N LYS A 165 16.11 29.24 19.78
CA LYS A 165 15.41 28.37 18.84
C LYS A 165 13.99 28.10 19.32
N THR A 166 13.02 28.28 18.44
CA THR A 166 11.62 27.95 18.68
C THR A 166 11.19 26.78 17.80
N PHE A 167 10.22 26.01 18.29
CA PHE A 167 9.67 24.86 17.59
C PHE A 167 8.21 25.12 17.25
N CYS A 168 7.81 24.74 16.04
CA CYS A 168 6.40 24.75 15.67
C CYS A 168 5.75 23.47 16.19
N THR A 169 4.58 23.60 16.81
CA THR A 169 3.76 22.45 17.17
C THR A 169 3.32 21.75 15.90
N SER A 170 3.65 20.46 15.79
CA SER A 170 3.18 19.62 14.71
C SER A 170 1.65 19.47 14.77
N TYR A 171 1.04 19.43 13.59
CA TYR A 171 -0.38 19.35 13.46
C TYR A 171 -0.88 17.96 13.88
N ALA A 172 -1.75 17.90 14.90
CA ALA A 172 -2.37 16.64 15.30
C ALA A 172 -3.43 16.21 14.29
N TYR A 173 -3.55 14.90 14.04
CA TYR A 173 -4.32 14.35 12.92
C TYR A 173 -5.80 14.72 12.91
N PHE A 174 -6.39 14.90 14.09
CA PHE A 174 -7.81 15.17 14.23
C PHE A 174 -8.23 16.56 13.74
N PHE A 175 -7.34 17.54 13.82
CA PHE A 175 -7.70 18.91 13.48
C PHE A 175 -7.81 19.07 11.97
N LEU A 176 -8.64 20.03 11.53
CA LEU A 176 -8.68 20.54 10.15
C LEU A 176 -7.94 21.88 10.03
N ASN A 177 -7.84 22.63 11.12
CA ASN A 177 -7.03 23.85 11.22
C ASN A 177 -6.32 23.89 12.58
N ILE A 178 -5.11 24.46 12.60
CA ILE A 178 -4.39 24.78 13.83
C ILE A 178 -3.93 26.24 13.78
N SER A 179 -3.98 26.94 14.90
CA SER A 179 -3.35 28.25 15.03
C SER A 179 -1.83 28.06 15.14
N SER A 180 -1.08 28.76 14.29
CA SER A 180 0.39 28.63 14.23
C SER A 180 1.07 29.23 15.45
N CYS A 181 2.05 28.50 15.99
CA CYS A 181 3.08 28.94 16.95
C CYS A 181 2.58 29.34 18.36
N PHE A 182 2.56 28.38 19.29
CA PHE A 182 2.68 28.72 20.73
C PHE A 182 4.15 28.65 21.14
N GLY A 183 4.71 29.79 21.54
CA GLY A 183 6.00 29.84 22.19
C GLY A 183 5.99 29.11 23.54
N LYS A 184 7.03 28.28 23.74
CA LYS A 184 7.38 27.45 24.91
C LYS A 184 6.45 26.26 25.23
N PRO A 185 6.98 25.01 25.28
CA PRO A 185 6.46 24.03 26.23
C PRO A 185 6.82 24.54 27.64
N ARG A 186 5.84 25.01 28.40
CA ARG A 186 5.98 25.00 29.86
C ARG A 186 5.83 23.55 30.30
N HIS A 187 6.96 22.83 30.36
CA HIS A 187 7.07 21.69 31.26
C HIS A 187 7.02 22.26 32.68
N ASN A 188 5.83 22.20 33.28
CA ASN A 188 5.55 22.20 34.71
C ASN A 188 4.06 21.89 34.86
N CYS A 189 3.76 20.59 34.85
CA CYS A 189 2.77 19.87 35.65
C CYS A 189 3.06 18.38 35.46
#